data_AF-A0A4Q5Y2B3-F1
#
_entry.id   AF-A0A4Q5Y2B3-F1
#
_cell.length_a   1.000
_cell.length_b   1.000
_cell.length_c   1.000
_cell.angle_alpha   90.00
_cell.angle_beta   90.00
_cell.angle_gamma   90.00
#
_symmetry.space_group_name_H-M   'P 1'
#
loop_
_entity.id
_entity.type
_entity.pdbx_description
1 polymer ?
#
loop_
_entity_poly.entity_id
_entity_poly.type
_entity_poly.pdbx_seq_one_letter_code
_entity_poly.pdbx_strand_id
1 'polypeptide(L)'
;MLYSFTSRTCAALILSVLLSLAGYGQVGINMEDKDYINSVTPAPNPAVSFKAATNLVFDKAGNLYVACRYGLVYRVKRGETKATVILDIQEEVAGYGDHGLLGFTLDRDFLTNGRFFVYYTVDMYWYDNFGKPGYQPNQSTDNIATIGRLVRYTVNPNNEYRADPASRKILIGETLEDAIPVITASHAGGGLTTGTDGSILLGTGDSASFVEVDIGCNNTTWYIQGIDRKIIKTIPSDGYGGCNTYSPDRITENIGAYRAQALFSLCGKILRINPENGEGYPSNPFYKGTGSDLKLAQNRVYALGFRQAFKMSV
;
A
#
# COMPACT_ATOMS: atom_id res chain seq x y z
N MET A 1 19.71 -24.62 59.63
CA MET A 1 18.25 -24.44 59.65
C MET A 1 17.96 -22.95 59.63
N LEU A 2 17.07 -22.53 58.72
CA LEU A 2 16.50 -21.19 58.53
C LEU A 2 17.47 -20.03 58.19
N TYR A 3 17.50 -19.68 56.90
CA TYR A 3 17.79 -18.32 56.45
C TYR A 3 16.47 -17.63 56.11
N SER A 4 16.18 -16.54 56.84
CA SER A 4 15.21 -15.53 56.46
C SER A 4 15.77 -14.70 55.31
N PHE A 5 15.08 -14.70 54.16
CA PHE A 5 15.17 -13.60 53.20
C PHE A 5 13.77 -13.08 52.92
N THR A 6 13.64 -11.78 53.13
CA THR A 6 12.42 -11.02 53.30
C THR A 6 11.75 -10.68 51.97
N SER A 7 10.42 -10.70 52.03
CA SER A 7 9.41 -10.43 51.00
C SER A 7 9.46 -9.02 50.38
N ARG A 8 10.43 -8.72 49.51
CA ARG A 8 10.38 -7.49 48.70
C ARG A 8 10.66 -7.63 47.20
N THR A 9 10.98 -8.82 46.71
CA THR A 9 11.26 -9.06 45.28
C THR A 9 10.14 -9.79 44.52
N CYS A 10 9.14 -10.37 45.18
CA CYS A 10 7.99 -11.00 44.50
C CYS A 10 6.82 -10.06 44.19
N ALA A 11 6.70 -8.92 44.86
CA ALA A 11 5.61 -7.96 44.59
C ALA A 11 5.86 -7.09 43.34
N ALA A 12 7.13 -6.87 42.97
CA ALA A 12 7.49 -6.04 41.81
C ALA A 12 7.29 -6.76 40.47
N LEU A 13 7.38 -8.10 40.45
CA LEU A 13 7.26 -8.91 39.23
C LEU A 13 5.80 -9.25 38.87
N ILE A 14 4.87 -9.17 39.83
CA ILE A 14 3.44 -9.38 39.57
C ILE A 14 2.75 -8.07 39.15
N LEU A 15 3.27 -6.91 39.60
CA LEU A 15 2.72 -5.60 39.20
C LEU A 15 3.18 -5.18 37.78
N SER A 16 4.35 -5.64 37.30
CA SER A 16 4.80 -5.34 35.93
C SER A 16 4.10 -6.18 34.85
N VAL A 17 3.54 -7.35 35.20
CA VAL A 17 2.80 -8.21 34.26
C VAL A 17 1.32 -7.80 34.16
N LEU A 18 0.77 -7.15 35.17
CA LEU A 18 -0.62 -6.66 35.15
C LEU A 18 -0.78 -5.28 34.48
N LEU A 19 0.28 -4.49 34.35
CA LEU A 19 0.25 -3.20 33.64
C LEU A 19 0.53 -3.30 32.14
N SER A 20 0.94 -4.45 31.61
CA SER A 20 1.09 -4.66 30.15
C SER A 20 -0.21 -5.15 29.48
N LEU A 21 -1.30 -5.33 30.22
CA LEU A 21 -2.60 -5.81 29.71
C LEU A 21 -3.66 -4.69 29.59
N ALA A 22 -3.34 -3.47 30.01
CA ALA A 22 -4.20 -2.30 29.88
C ALA A 22 -3.51 -1.25 29.01
N GLY A 23 -3.29 -1.58 27.73
CA GLY A 23 -2.51 -0.72 26.84
C GLY A 23 -2.51 -1.13 25.38
N TYR A 24 -3.55 -1.81 24.87
CA TYR A 24 -3.85 -1.72 23.44
C TYR A 24 -4.50 -0.37 23.14
N GLY A 25 -3.80 0.71 23.49
CA GLY A 25 -4.02 2.00 22.89
C GLY A 25 -3.41 1.90 21.51
N GLN A 26 -4.26 1.79 20.50
CA GLN A 26 -3.91 2.05 19.12
C GLN A 26 -3.15 3.38 19.08
N VAL A 27 -1.82 3.37 19.01
CA VAL A 27 -1.03 4.57 18.68
C VAL A 27 -1.16 4.81 17.18
N GLY A 28 -2.38 4.80 16.68
CA GLY A 28 -2.73 5.59 15.53
C GLY A 28 -3.04 6.97 16.10
N ILE A 29 -2.35 8.00 15.64
CA ILE A 29 -2.98 9.32 15.67
C ILE A 29 -4.31 9.10 14.96
N ASN A 30 -5.42 9.25 15.69
CA ASN A 30 -6.72 9.21 15.07
C ASN A 30 -6.77 10.43 14.16
N MET A 31 -6.48 10.24 12.87
CA MET A 31 -6.49 11.32 11.87
C MET A 31 -7.92 11.84 11.63
N GLU A 32 -8.90 11.26 12.31
CA GLU A 32 -10.28 11.72 12.42
C GLU A 32 -10.48 12.80 13.50
N ASP A 33 -9.49 13.04 14.38
CA ASP A 33 -9.56 14.09 15.40
C ASP A 33 -9.42 15.48 14.74
N LYS A 34 -10.58 16.07 14.43
CA LYS A 34 -10.76 17.48 14.06
C LYS A 34 -10.07 18.48 14.99
N ASP A 35 -9.69 18.05 16.20
CA ASP A 35 -9.21 18.95 17.26
C ASP A 35 -7.69 19.16 17.26
N TYR A 36 -6.89 18.28 16.63
CA TYR A 36 -5.43 18.46 16.63
C TYR A 36 -5.00 19.67 15.77
N ILE A 37 -5.70 19.92 14.66
CA ILE A 37 -5.43 21.03 13.73
C ILE A 37 -5.61 22.41 14.37
N ASN A 38 -6.48 22.53 15.39
CA ASN A 38 -6.85 23.81 16.00
C ASN A 38 -5.94 24.22 17.17
N SER A 39 -5.01 23.37 17.61
CA SER A 39 -4.21 23.59 18.83
C SER A 39 -2.81 24.21 18.59
N VAL A 40 -2.36 24.30 17.34
CA VAL A 40 -1.01 24.79 16.99
C VAL A 40 -1.03 26.31 16.84
N THR A 41 -0.10 27.03 17.48
CA THR A 41 0.06 28.50 17.34
C THR A 41 1.44 28.82 16.76
N PRO A 42 1.54 29.60 15.65
CA PRO A 42 0.43 30.20 14.90
C PRO A 42 -0.46 29.14 14.24
N ALA A 43 -1.76 29.42 14.18
CA ALA A 43 -2.72 28.55 13.52
C ALA A 43 -2.23 28.23 12.10
N PRO A 44 -2.30 26.96 11.65
CA PRO A 44 -2.01 26.62 10.26
C PRO A 44 -2.82 27.54 9.33
N ASN A 45 -2.16 28.08 8.29
CA ASN A 45 -2.80 28.94 7.31
C ASN A 45 -4.10 28.27 6.79
N PRO A 46 -5.29 28.87 6.98
CA PRO A 46 -6.59 28.25 6.65
C PRO A 46 -6.82 28.03 5.15
N ALA A 47 -5.88 28.41 4.28
CA ALA A 47 -6.06 28.33 2.83
C ALA A 47 -6.22 26.91 2.28
N VAL A 48 -5.70 25.86 2.95
CA VAL A 48 -5.83 24.45 2.50
C VAL A 48 -5.74 23.48 3.68
N SER A 49 -6.78 22.67 3.90
CA SER A 49 -6.71 21.50 4.79
C SER A 49 -6.50 20.24 3.95
N PHE A 50 -5.35 19.58 4.12
CA PHE A 50 -5.08 18.29 3.49
C PHE A 50 -5.65 17.17 4.37
N LYS A 51 -6.75 16.55 3.93
CA LYS A 51 -7.36 15.45 4.67
C LYS A 51 -6.49 14.19 4.55
N ALA A 52 -5.79 13.87 5.63
CA ALA A 52 -4.91 12.70 5.74
C ALA A 52 -3.81 12.62 4.67
N ALA A 53 -2.90 13.61 4.67
CA ALA A 53 -1.71 13.59 3.81
C ALA A 53 -0.82 12.35 4.08
N THR A 54 -0.42 11.66 3.02
CA THR A 54 0.40 10.43 3.06
C THR A 54 1.81 10.66 2.50
N ASN A 55 1.93 11.49 1.45
CA ASN A 55 3.20 11.77 0.77
C ASN A 55 3.39 13.25 0.50
N LEU A 56 4.66 13.68 0.55
CA LEU A 56 5.12 15.02 0.15
C LEU A 56 6.30 14.83 -0.79
N VAL A 57 6.24 15.39 -1.99
CA VAL A 57 7.31 15.31 -2.99
C VAL A 57 7.52 16.69 -3.62
N PHE A 58 8.77 17.10 -3.78
CA PHE A 58 9.12 18.32 -4.50
C PHE A 58 9.61 17.97 -5.90
N ASP A 59 9.17 18.73 -6.91
CA ASP A 59 9.81 18.68 -8.23
C ASP A 59 11.13 19.47 -8.26
N LYS A 60 11.88 19.34 -9.36
CA LYS A 60 13.15 20.06 -9.57
C LYS A 60 12.99 21.59 -9.68
N ALA A 61 11.76 22.10 -9.86
CA ALA A 61 11.46 23.52 -9.86
C ALA A 61 11.07 24.05 -8.46
N GLY A 62 10.92 23.15 -7.47
CA GLY A 62 10.54 23.45 -6.10
C GLY A 62 9.03 23.54 -5.87
N ASN A 63 8.19 23.06 -6.79
CA ASN A 63 6.77 22.91 -6.52
C ASN A 63 6.54 21.69 -5.62
N LEU A 64 5.65 21.84 -4.65
CA LEU A 64 5.27 20.77 -3.72
C LEU A 64 4.07 20.00 -4.27
N TYR A 65 4.12 18.68 -4.13
CA TYR A 65 3.03 17.76 -4.42
C TYR A 65 2.66 17.03 -3.13
N VAL A 66 1.36 17.02 -2.81
CA VAL A 66 0.83 16.41 -1.59
C VAL A 66 -0.18 15.36 -1.99
N ALA A 67 0.08 14.09 -1.69
CA ALA A 67 -0.90 13.03 -1.85
C ALA A 67 -1.63 12.79 -0.54
N CYS A 68 -2.92 12.50 -0.63
CA CYS A 68 -3.81 12.29 0.50
C CYS A 68 -4.44 10.91 0.42
N ARG A 69 -4.57 10.27 1.57
CA ARG A 69 -5.08 8.91 1.76
C ARG A 69 -6.36 8.61 0.98
N TYR A 70 -7.28 9.56 0.90
CA TYR A 70 -8.58 9.34 0.26
C TYR A 70 -8.55 9.43 -1.27
N GLY A 71 -7.40 9.58 -1.93
CA GLY A 71 -7.32 9.57 -3.39
C GLY A 71 -7.23 10.95 -4.05
N LEU A 72 -6.83 11.97 -3.28
CA LEU A 72 -6.56 13.31 -3.81
C LEU A 72 -5.06 13.56 -3.88
N VAL A 73 -4.61 14.21 -4.96
CA VAL A 73 -3.25 14.75 -5.08
C VAL A 73 -3.35 16.23 -5.38
N TYR A 74 -2.58 17.02 -4.63
CA TYR A 74 -2.49 18.46 -4.76
C TYR A 74 -1.13 18.89 -5.26
N ARG A 75 -1.09 20.03 -5.95
CA ARG A 75 0.12 20.78 -6.26
C ARG A 75 0.06 22.16 -5.60
N VAL A 76 1.15 22.55 -4.96
CA VAL A 76 1.40 23.91 -4.47
C VAL A 76 2.60 24.43 -5.25
N LYS A 77 2.40 25.48 -6.04
CA LYS A 77 3.50 26.10 -6.79
C LYS A 77 4.46 26.79 -5.84
N ARG A 78 5.75 26.78 -6.20
CA ARG A 78 6.78 27.45 -5.39
C ARG A 78 6.43 28.93 -5.18
N GLY A 79 6.35 29.35 -3.92
CA GLY A 79 6.02 30.73 -3.54
C GLY A 79 4.51 31.04 -3.51
N GLU A 80 3.65 30.09 -3.86
CA GLU A 80 2.19 30.22 -3.70
C GLU A 80 1.72 29.50 -2.43
N THR A 81 0.59 29.95 -1.87
CA THR A 81 -0.11 29.28 -0.76
C THR A 81 -1.35 28.52 -1.21
N LYS A 82 -1.74 28.64 -2.49
CA LYS A 82 -2.87 27.94 -3.08
C LYS A 82 -2.47 26.50 -3.43
N ALA A 83 -3.25 25.53 -2.98
CA ALA A 83 -3.17 24.16 -3.49
C ALA A 83 -4.20 23.94 -4.60
N THR A 84 -3.77 23.33 -5.69
CA THR A 84 -4.63 22.89 -6.80
C THR A 84 -4.71 21.37 -6.80
N VAL A 85 -5.92 20.82 -6.86
CA VAL A 85 -6.12 19.37 -7.06
C VAL A 85 -5.67 19.01 -8.47
N ILE A 86 -4.70 18.11 -8.57
CA ILE A 86 -4.20 17.57 -9.84
C ILE A 86 -4.68 16.16 -10.14
N LEU A 87 -5.10 15.39 -9.13
CA LEU A 87 -5.73 14.07 -9.30
C LEU A 87 -6.86 13.91 -8.27
N ASP A 88 -7.98 13.38 -8.72
CA ASP A 88 -9.10 12.95 -7.89
C ASP A 88 -9.54 11.56 -8.34
N ILE A 89 -9.28 10.56 -7.49
CA ILE A 89 -9.66 9.16 -7.68
C ILE A 89 -10.36 8.63 -6.43
N GLN A 90 -11.02 9.50 -5.66
CA GLN A 90 -11.62 9.14 -4.36
C GLN A 90 -12.60 7.97 -4.47
N GLU A 91 -13.36 7.89 -5.56
CA GLU A 91 -14.30 6.80 -5.83
C GLU A 91 -13.62 5.42 -5.96
N GLU A 92 -12.36 5.37 -6.43
CA GLU A 92 -11.64 4.12 -6.69
C GLU A 92 -10.81 3.67 -5.46
N VAL A 93 -10.60 4.53 -4.48
CA VAL A 93 -9.66 4.29 -3.37
C VAL A 93 -10.38 3.80 -2.11
N ALA A 94 -9.99 2.61 -1.63
CA ALA A 94 -10.42 2.09 -0.34
C ALA A 94 -9.74 2.87 0.81
N GLY A 95 -10.53 3.55 1.64
CA GLY A 95 -10.04 4.53 2.62
C GLY A 95 -10.00 4.11 4.09
N TYR A 96 -10.08 2.82 4.44
CA TYR A 96 -10.22 2.30 5.81
C TYR A 96 -8.94 1.63 6.36
N GLY A 97 -8.81 1.36 7.66
CA GLY A 97 -7.60 0.70 8.22
C GLY A 97 -6.29 1.46 7.96
N ASP A 98 -5.27 0.82 7.38
CA ASP A 98 -4.09 1.49 6.81
C ASP A 98 -4.14 1.67 5.28
N HIS A 99 -5.30 1.43 4.67
CA HIS A 99 -5.54 1.53 3.24
C HIS A 99 -5.66 2.99 2.79
N GLY A 100 -5.57 3.20 1.48
CA GLY A 100 -5.74 4.49 0.82
C GLY A 100 -4.81 4.65 -0.38
N LEU A 101 -4.58 5.90 -0.78
CA LEU A 101 -3.44 6.31 -1.60
C LEU A 101 -2.20 6.39 -0.70
N LEU A 102 -1.37 5.36 -0.78
CA LEU A 102 -0.24 5.14 0.12
C LEU A 102 1.10 5.53 -0.47
N GLY A 103 1.22 5.47 -1.80
CA GLY A 103 2.44 5.81 -2.52
C GLY A 103 2.19 6.90 -3.56
N PHE A 104 3.11 7.87 -3.62
CA PHE A 104 3.16 8.89 -4.67
C PHE A 104 4.61 9.22 -5.00
N THR A 105 4.96 9.22 -6.29
CA THR A 105 6.25 9.72 -6.78
C THR A 105 6.08 10.42 -8.13
N LEU A 106 6.96 11.39 -8.38
CA LEU A 106 7.12 12.00 -9.69
C LEU A 106 8.10 11.16 -10.53
N ASP A 107 7.91 11.11 -11.84
CA ASP A 107 8.90 10.57 -12.76
C ASP A 107 10.22 11.35 -12.65
N ARG A 108 11.36 10.70 -12.91
CA ARG A 108 12.69 11.33 -12.87
C ARG A 108 12.76 12.57 -13.78
N ASP A 109 12.06 12.49 -14.91
CA ASP A 109 12.03 13.50 -15.96
C ASP A 109 10.68 14.25 -15.98
N PHE A 110 10.02 14.33 -14.81
CA PHE A 110 8.67 14.91 -14.64
C PHE A 110 8.48 16.31 -15.25
N LEU A 111 9.46 17.22 -15.12
CA LEU A 111 9.35 18.56 -15.71
C LEU A 111 9.31 18.55 -17.25
N THR A 112 9.75 17.45 -17.87
CA THR A 112 9.73 17.27 -19.32
C THR A 112 8.54 16.42 -19.76
N ASN A 113 8.22 15.35 -19.01
CA ASN A 113 7.24 14.35 -19.44
C ASN A 113 5.88 14.43 -18.71
N GLY A 114 5.79 15.19 -17.62
CA GLY A 114 4.58 15.35 -16.81
C GLY A 114 4.11 14.09 -16.06
N ARG A 115 4.89 13.01 -16.06
CA ARG A 115 4.48 11.70 -15.54
C ARG A 115 4.63 11.57 -14.04
N PHE A 116 3.64 10.99 -13.39
CA PHE A 116 3.71 10.64 -11.97
C PHE A 116 3.00 9.31 -11.73
N PHE A 117 3.29 8.72 -10.57
CA PHE A 117 2.83 7.39 -10.21
C PHE A 117 2.16 7.42 -8.85
N VAL A 118 1.05 6.70 -8.73
CA VAL A 118 0.30 6.49 -7.49
C VAL A 118 0.15 5.01 -7.21
N TYR A 119 0.31 4.64 -5.94
CA TYR A 119 -0.02 3.32 -5.43
C TYR A 119 -1.12 3.44 -4.38
N TYR A 120 -2.18 2.66 -4.57
CA TYR A 120 -3.35 2.70 -3.69
C TYR A 120 -4.04 1.34 -3.59
N THR A 121 -4.80 1.17 -2.53
CA THR A 121 -5.74 0.06 -2.34
C THR A 121 -7.06 0.35 -3.04
N VAL A 122 -7.58 -0.60 -3.79
CA VAL A 122 -8.80 -0.41 -4.62
C VAL A 122 -10.06 -0.61 -3.78
N ASP A 123 -11.07 0.23 -3.96
CA ASP A 123 -12.41 0.01 -3.41
C ASP A 123 -13.14 -1.07 -4.22
N MET A 124 -13.67 -2.09 -3.53
CA MET A 124 -14.29 -3.22 -4.21
C MET A 124 -15.72 -2.96 -4.67
N TYR A 125 -16.43 -2.00 -4.05
CA TYR A 125 -17.67 -1.50 -4.62
C TYR A 125 -17.41 -0.82 -5.97
N TRP A 126 -16.40 0.04 -6.05
CA TRP A 126 -15.98 0.63 -7.32
C TRP A 126 -15.59 -0.43 -8.35
N TYR A 127 -14.71 -1.36 -7.96
CA TYR A 127 -14.22 -2.39 -8.89
C TYR A 127 -15.37 -3.21 -9.49
N ASP A 128 -16.35 -3.57 -8.68
CA ASP A 128 -17.46 -4.42 -9.10
C ASP A 128 -18.60 -3.63 -9.78
N ASN A 129 -18.74 -2.32 -9.57
CA ASN A 129 -19.94 -1.57 -9.96
C ASN A 129 -19.70 -0.33 -10.85
N PHE A 130 -18.48 0.20 -10.94
CA PHE A 130 -18.22 1.43 -11.69
C PHE A 130 -18.67 1.29 -13.16
N GLY A 131 -19.40 2.29 -13.65
CA GLY A 131 -19.98 2.31 -15.00
C GLY A 131 -21.23 1.45 -15.21
N LYS A 132 -21.70 0.69 -14.20
CA LYS A 132 -22.97 -0.06 -14.28
C LYS A 132 -24.17 0.79 -13.86
N PRO A 133 -25.39 0.52 -14.37
CA PRO A 133 -26.60 1.18 -13.91
C PRO A 133 -26.80 1.05 -12.40
N GLY A 134 -27.10 2.16 -11.73
CA GLY A 134 -27.34 2.19 -10.27
C GLY A 134 -26.10 2.44 -9.41
N TYR A 135 -24.91 2.55 -10.00
CA TYR A 135 -23.67 2.93 -9.31
C TYR A 135 -23.82 4.25 -8.52
N GLN A 136 -23.34 4.26 -7.29
CA GLN A 136 -23.36 5.40 -6.36
C GLN A 136 -21.93 5.85 -6.06
N PRO A 137 -21.47 7.02 -6.56
CA PRO A 137 -20.09 7.51 -6.38
C PRO A 137 -19.60 7.61 -4.93
N ASN A 138 -20.52 7.75 -3.96
CA ASN A 138 -20.19 7.92 -2.55
C ASN A 138 -20.32 6.61 -1.74
N GLN A 139 -20.54 5.48 -2.39
CA GLN A 139 -20.63 4.17 -1.75
C GLN A 139 -19.29 3.45 -1.83
N SER A 140 -18.96 2.71 -0.77
CA SER A 140 -17.70 2.01 -0.58
C SER A 140 -17.96 0.66 0.11
N THR A 141 -17.07 -0.31 -0.08
CA THR A 141 -17.11 -1.59 0.66
C THR A 141 -15.83 -1.77 1.47
N ASP A 142 -15.98 -1.62 2.79
CA ASP A 142 -14.89 -1.74 3.75
C ASP A 142 -14.73 -3.16 4.28
N ASN A 143 -13.57 -3.43 4.88
CA ASN A 143 -13.26 -4.68 5.59
C ASN A 143 -13.44 -5.95 4.75
N ILE A 144 -12.95 -5.91 3.51
CA ILE A 144 -13.03 -7.00 2.54
C ILE A 144 -11.66 -7.22 1.88
N ALA A 145 -11.38 -8.45 1.46
CA ALA A 145 -10.22 -8.73 0.61
C ALA A 145 -10.21 -7.82 -0.63
N THR A 146 -9.09 -7.12 -0.82
CA THR A 146 -8.87 -6.14 -1.89
C THR A 146 -7.46 -6.28 -2.48
N ILE A 147 -7.09 -5.35 -3.36
CA ILE A 147 -5.81 -5.32 -4.05
C ILE A 147 -5.13 -3.95 -3.93
N GLY A 148 -3.80 -3.97 -3.93
CA GLY A 148 -2.97 -2.82 -4.21
C GLY A 148 -2.73 -2.67 -5.71
N ARG A 149 -2.88 -1.44 -6.21
CA ARG A 149 -2.78 -1.08 -7.63
C ARG A 149 -1.76 0.04 -7.81
N LEU A 150 -0.91 -0.08 -8.83
CA LEU A 150 0.06 0.95 -9.22
C LEU A 150 -0.32 1.52 -10.59
N VAL A 151 -0.49 2.85 -10.64
CA VAL A 151 -0.96 3.55 -11.83
C VAL A 151 -0.05 4.73 -12.15
N ARG A 152 0.16 4.95 -13.44
CA ARG A 152 0.80 6.13 -14.00
C ARG A 152 -0.24 7.08 -14.59
N TYR A 153 -0.03 8.37 -14.39
CA TYR A 153 -0.75 9.45 -15.07
C TYR A 153 0.24 10.47 -15.65
N THR A 154 -0.25 11.29 -16.57
CA THR A 154 0.45 12.46 -17.10
C THR A 154 -0.36 13.71 -16.77
N VAL A 155 0.28 14.72 -16.18
CA VAL A 155 -0.33 16.03 -15.96
C VAL A 155 -0.46 16.80 -17.28
N ASN A 156 -1.46 17.67 -17.38
CA ASN A 156 -1.60 18.63 -18.46
C ASN A 156 -1.12 20.02 -17.98
N PRO A 157 0.07 20.50 -18.40
CA PRO A 157 0.59 21.81 -17.98
C PRO A 157 -0.32 22.99 -18.39
N ASN A 158 -1.12 22.81 -19.44
CA ASN A 158 -2.04 23.83 -19.94
C ASN A 158 -3.39 23.85 -19.19
N ASN A 159 -3.62 22.92 -18.27
CA ASN A 159 -4.83 22.81 -17.47
C ASN A 159 -4.51 22.68 -15.97
N GLU A 160 -3.80 23.67 -15.43
CA GLU A 160 -3.40 23.71 -14.02
C GLU A 160 -2.69 22.45 -13.50
N TYR A 161 -1.99 21.70 -14.37
CA TYR A 161 -1.36 20.42 -14.03
C TYR A 161 -2.34 19.30 -13.64
N ARG A 162 -3.63 19.40 -13.96
CA ARG A 162 -4.56 18.28 -13.77
C ARG A 162 -4.13 17.08 -14.61
N ALA A 163 -4.20 15.89 -14.01
CA ALA A 163 -3.97 14.63 -14.69
C ALA A 163 -4.94 14.49 -15.85
N ASP A 164 -4.44 14.14 -17.03
CA ASP A 164 -5.28 13.76 -18.16
C ASP A 164 -5.85 12.35 -17.91
N PRO A 165 -7.19 12.18 -17.78
CA PRO A 165 -7.77 10.86 -17.57
C PRO A 165 -7.41 9.85 -18.67
N ALA A 166 -7.23 10.31 -19.91
CA ALA A 166 -6.85 9.46 -21.04
C ALA A 166 -5.40 8.94 -20.94
N SER A 167 -4.56 9.58 -20.13
CA SER A 167 -3.16 9.15 -19.90
C SER A 167 -3.02 8.00 -18.90
N ARG A 168 -4.10 7.64 -18.21
CA ARG A 168 -4.11 6.62 -17.15
C ARG A 168 -3.56 5.30 -17.67
N LYS A 169 -2.51 4.78 -17.01
CA LYS A 169 -1.93 3.47 -17.33
C LYS A 169 -1.72 2.65 -16.06
N ILE A 170 -2.43 1.53 -15.96
CA ILE A 170 -2.21 0.56 -14.87
C ILE A 170 -0.93 -0.22 -15.16
N LEU A 171 -0.01 -0.24 -14.19
CA LEU A 171 1.25 -0.98 -14.26
C LEU A 171 1.19 -2.28 -13.47
N ILE A 172 0.41 -2.30 -12.37
CA ILE A 172 0.14 -3.48 -11.54
C ILE A 172 -1.33 -3.44 -11.10
N GLY A 173 -2.03 -4.56 -11.22
CA GLY A 173 -3.40 -4.72 -10.74
C GLY A 173 -4.45 -4.28 -11.74
N GLU A 174 -4.28 -4.60 -13.02
CA GLU A 174 -5.33 -4.42 -14.03
C GLU A 174 -6.52 -5.35 -13.74
N THR A 175 -6.22 -6.57 -13.27
CA THR A 175 -7.19 -7.54 -12.77
C THR A 175 -6.93 -7.82 -11.28
N LEU A 176 -7.79 -8.62 -10.63
CA LEU A 176 -7.52 -9.07 -9.26
C LEU A 176 -6.32 -10.03 -9.19
N GLU A 177 -6.06 -10.80 -10.26
CA GLU A 177 -5.07 -11.89 -10.30
C GLU A 177 -3.63 -11.39 -10.54
N ASP A 178 -3.45 -10.20 -11.14
CA ASP A 178 -2.14 -9.60 -11.42
C ASP A 178 -1.73 -8.48 -10.43
N ALA A 179 -2.59 -8.23 -9.43
CA ALA A 179 -2.43 -7.19 -8.43
C ALA A 179 -1.63 -7.64 -7.20
N ILE A 180 -1.34 -6.70 -6.30
CA ILE A 180 -0.75 -7.00 -4.99
C ILE A 180 -1.88 -7.40 -4.04
N PRO A 181 -1.91 -8.63 -3.49
CA PRO A 181 -2.94 -9.02 -2.55
C PRO A 181 -2.95 -8.13 -1.29
N VAL A 182 -4.15 -7.72 -0.87
CA VAL A 182 -4.40 -7.02 0.40
C VAL A 182 -5.62 -7.66 1.08
N ILE A 183 -5.36 -8.67 1.91
CA ILE A 183 -6.37 -9.49 2.60
C ILE A 183 -6.45 -9.22 4.10
N THR A 184 -6.01 -8.04 4.53
CA THR A 184 -6.14 -7.55 5.91
C THR A 184 -6.26 -6.04 5.92
N ALA A 185 -6.77 -5.47 7.02
CA ALA A 185 -6.93 -4.03 7.22
C ALA A 185 -5.58 -3.29 7.38
N SER A 186 -4.47 -4.03 7.45
CA SER A 186 -3.13 -3.47 7.50
C SER A 186 -2.21 -4.11 6.45
N HIS A 187 -0.96 -3.65 6.38
CA HIS A 187 0.10 -4.26 5.60
C HIS A 187 -0.10 -4.22 4.08
N ALA A 188 -0.65 -3.11 3.55
CA ALA A 188 -0.74 -2.91 2.10
C ALA A 188 0.62 -2.53 1.46
N GLY A 189 1.42 -1.70 2.13
CA GLY A 189 2.74 -1.23 1.68
C GLY A 189 2.72 0.28 1.54
N GLY A 190 3.32 0.79 0.46
CA GLY A 190 3.16 2.20 0.09
C GLY A 190 4.46 2.93 -0.24
N GLY A 191 5.62 2.35 0.08
CA GLY A 191 6.91 2.96 -0.24
C GLY A 191 7.07 3.05 -1.76
N LEU A 192 6.87 4.22 -2.36
CA LEU A 192 6.96 4.42 -3.80
C LEU A 192 7.98 5.50 -4.10
N THR A 193 8.96 5.18 -4.96
CA THR A 193 9.95 6.16 -5.42
C THR A 193 10.47 5.82 -6.81
N THR A 194 11.06 6.80 -7.47
CA THR A 194 11.71 6.61 -8.77
C THR A 194 13.21 6.40 -8.56
N GLY A 195 13.73 5.28 -9.08
CA GLY A 195 15.14 4.95 -9.04
C GLY A 195 15.98 5.90 -9.90
N THR A 196 17.28 6.01 -9.62
CA THR A 196 18.23 6.82 -10.39
C THR A 196 18.32 6.38 -11.87
N ASP A 197 18.08 5.09 -12.12
CA ASP A 197 18.01 4.48 -13.44
C ASP A 197 16.68 4.76 -14.18
N GLY A 198 15.72 5.44 -13.55
CA GLY A 198 14.39 5.72 -14.09
C GLY A 198 13.36 4.60 -13.86
N SER A 199 13.71 3.53 -13.14
CA SER A 199 12.76 2.50 -12.73
C SER A 199 11.80 3.01 -11.66
N ILE A 200 10.67 2.32 -11.49
CA ILE A 200 9.80 2.52 -10.33
C ILE A 200 10.11 1.46 -9.29
N LEU A 201 10.40 1.92 -8.07
CA LEU A 201 10.57 1.09 -6.90
C LEU A 201 9.28 1.16 -6.05
N LEU A 202 8.66 0.01 -5.81
CA LEU A 202 7.45 -0.11 -4.99
C LEU A 202 7.65 -1.11 -3.84
N GLY A 203 7.51 -0.63 -2.62
CA GLY A 203 7.45 -1.40 -1.39
C GLY A 203 6.03 -1.90 -1.12
N THR A 204 5.88 -3.20 -0.98
CA THR A 204 4.61 -3.89 -0.69
C THR A 204 4.65 -4.52 0.70
N GLY A 205 3.50 -4.64 1.34
CA GLY A 205 3.38 -5.38 2.60
C GLY A 205 3.15 -6.87 2.40
N ASP A 206 3.36 -7.66 3.45
CA ASP A 206 3.16 -9.11 3.45
C ASP A 206 1.68 -9.53 3.40
N SER A 207 0.77 -8.56 3.62
CA SER A 207 -0.67 -8.76 3.71
C SER A 207 -1.06 -9.85 4.71
N ALA A 208 -0.25 -10.08 5.74
CA ALA A 208 -0.46 -11.07 6.78
C ALA A 208 -1.16 -10.46 8.01
N SER A 209 -1.59 -11.31 8.95
CA SER A 209 -2.15 -10.82 10.22
C SER A 209 -1.18 -9.83 10.90
N PHE A 210 -1.73 -8.71 11.36
CA PHE A 210 -1.03 -7.76 12.22
C PHE A 210 -1.24 -8.05 13.71
N VAL A 211 -2.14 -8.98 14.04
CA VAL A 211 -2.52 -9.34 15.42
C VAL A 211 -1.70 -10.52 15.92
N GLU A 212 -1.48 -11.52 15.08
CA GLU A 212 -0.87 -12.78 15.48
C GLU A 212 0.05 -13.35 14.40
N VAL A 213 0.72 -14.46 14.73
CA VAL A 213 1.56 -15.17 13.76
C VAL A 213 0.65 -15.80 12.69
N ASP A 214 0.77 -15.32 11.47
CA ASP A 214 0.01 -15.82 10.33
C ASP A 214 0.87 -16.75 9.48
N ILE A 215 0.52 -18.04 9.51
CA ILE A 215 1.14 -19.09 8.71
C ILE A 215 0.31 -19.46 7.47
N GLY A 216 -0.88 -18.86 7.30
CA GLY A 216 -1.94 -19.27 6.36
C GLY A 216 -3.24 -19.65 7.08
N CYS A 217 -4.36 -19.59 6.36
CA CYS A 217 -5.73 -19.81 6.86
C CYS A 217 -6.06 -19.09 8.17
N ASN A 218 -5.54 -17.88 8.33
CA ASN A 218 -5.71 -17.15 9.55
C ASN A 218 -7.05 -16.41 9.56
N ASN A 219 -7.90 -16.66 10.57
CA ASN A 219 -9.23 -16.07 10.70
C ASN A 219 -9.23 -14.55 10.98
N THR A 220 -8.08 -13.97 11.32
CA THR A 220 -7.89 -12.51 11.41
C THR A 220 -7.62 -11.86 10.06
N THR A 221 -7.60 -12.65 8.97
CA THR A 221 -7.44 -12.19 7.58
C THR A 221 -8.66 -12.57 6.75
N TRP A 222 -8.85 -11.91 5.61
CA TRP A 222 -9.89 -12.21 4.64
C TRP A 222 -9.47 -13.29 3.63
N TYR A 223 -8.69 -14.29 4.05
CA TYR A 223 -8.12 -15.27 3.12
C TYR A 223 -9.19 -16.00 2.29
N ILE A 224 -10.33 -16.38 2.88
CA ILE A 224 -11.44 -17.05 2.16
C ILE A 224 -11.91 -16.18 1.00
N GLN A 225 -12.23 -14.91 1.26
CA GLN A 225 -12.64 -13.96 0.23
C GLN A 225 -11.53 -13.75 -0.81
N GLY A 226 -10.27 -13.69 -0.38
CA GLY A 226 -9.12 -13.58 -1.26
C GLY A 226 -8.99 -14.78 -2.22
N ILE A 227 -9.31 -15.98 -1.76
CA ILE A 227 -9.34 -17.20 -2.59
C ILE A 227 -10.52 -17.16 -3.55
N ASP A 228 -11.73 -16.92 -3.05
CA ASP A 228 -12.96 -16.94 -3.84
C ASP A 228 -12.91 -15.92 -4.99
N ARG A 229 -12.27 -14.77 -4.75
CA ARG A 229 -12.09 -13.70 -5.74
C ARG A 229 -10.79 -13.81 -6.54
N LYS A 230 -9.99 -14.85 -6.31
CA LYS A 230 -8.68 -15.09 -6.94
C LYS A 230 -7.67 -13.95 -6.76
N ILE A 231 -7.80 -13.19 -5.67
CA ILE A 231 -6.83 -12.16 -5.25
C ILE A 231 -5.54 -12.84 -4.78
N ILE A 232 -5.64 -13.95 -4.05
CA ILE A 232 -4.49 -14.79 -3.72
C ILE A 232 -4.50 -16.07 -4.54
N LYS A 233 -3.34 -16.47 -5.05
CA LYS A 233 -3.17 -17.70 -5.83
C LYS A 233 -3.35 -18.92 -4.94
N THR A 234 -4.09 -19.92 -5.40
CA THR A 234 -4.27 -21.21 -4.71
C THR A 234 -4.25 -22.37 -5.68
N ILE A 235 -4.10 -23.58 -5.13
CA ILE A 235 -4.28 -24.81 -5.88
C ILE A 235 -5.78 -25.18 -5.81
N PRO A 236 -6.49 -25.33 -6.93
CA PRO A 236 -7.95 -25.54 -6.92
C PRO A 236 -8.45 -26.84 -6.27
N SER A 237 -7.56 -27.80 -5.93
CA SER A 237 -7.94 -29.17 -5.56
C SER A 237 -7.57 -29.60 -4.13
N ASP A 238 -7.08 -28.70 -3.28
CA ASP A 238 -6.92 -28.98 -1.85
C ASP A 238 -8.04 -28.27 -1.07
N GLY A 239 -8.63 -28.95 -0.09
CA GLY A 239 -9.86 -28.50 0.59
C GLY A 239 -9.75 -27.16 1.35
N TYR A 240 -8.58 -26.53 1.35
CA TYR A 240 -8.28 -25.23 1.97
C TYR A 240 -7.25 -24.37 1.19
N GLY A 241 -7.05 -24.60 -0.11
CA GLY A 241 -6.11 -23.79 -0.92
C GLY A 241 -4.61 -24.00 -0.62
N GLY A 242 -4.25 -25.11 0.06
CA GLY A 242 -2.86 -25.46 0.34
C GLY A 242 -2.31 -24.80 1.60
N CYS A 243 -3.20 -24.52 2.55
CA CYS A 243 -2.92 -23.89 3.83
C CYS A 243 -1.55 -24.28 4.41
N ASN A 244 -0.75 -23.29 4.80
CA ASN A 244 0.54 -23.46 5.48
C ASN A 244 1.55 -24.33 4.72
N THR A 245 1.27 -24.67 3.45
CA THR A 245 2.13 -25.54 2.64
C THR A 245 2.95 -24.67 1.72
N TYR A 246 4.13 -24.26 2.19
CA TYR A 246 5.14 -23.75 1.27
C TYR A 246 5.71 -24.92 0.47
N SER A 247 5.57 -24.86 -0.86
CA SER A 247 6.28 -25.74 -1.77
C SER A 247 6.76 -24.92 -2.95
N PRO A 248 8.05 -25.00 -3.32
CA PRO A 248 8.57 -24.28 -4.48
C PRO A 248 7.92 -24.74 -5.79
N ASP A 249 7.35 -25.94 -5.82
CA ASP A 249 6.65 -26.54 -6.96
C ASP A 249 5.15 -26.23 -6.98
N ARG A 250 4.62 -25.58 -5.93
CA ARG A 250 3.20 -25.25 -5.78
C ARG A 250 3.02 -23.75 -5.57
N ILE A 251 2.29 -23.12 -6.48
CA ILE A 251 1.98 -21.69 -6.38
C ILE A 251 0.73 -21.54 -5.50
N THR A 252 0.94 -21.31 -4.20
CA THR A 252 -0.11 -20.89 -3.27
C THR A 252 0.35 -19.71 -2.41
N GLU A 253 -0.50 -18.70 -2.30
CA GLU A 253 -0.30 -17.50 -1.48
C GLU A 253 -1.06 -17.58 -0.16
N ASN A 254 -1.80 -18.67 0.12
CA ASN A 254 -2.42 -18.93 1.43
C ASN A 254 -1.39 -19.50 2.45
N ILE A 255 -0.29 -18.77 2.63
CA ILE A 255 0.88 -19.14 3.43
C ILE A 255 1.26 -18.03 4.44
N GLY A 256 0.32 -17.13 4.72
CA GLY A 256 0.51 -16.04 5.68
C GLY A 256 1.71 -15.15 5.39
N ALA A 257 2.50 -14.84 6.41
CA ALA A 257 3.68 -13.98 6.31
C ALA A 257 4.78 -14.57 5.38
N TYR A 258 4.76 -15.87 5.09
CA TYR A 258 5.71 -16.48 4.14
C TYR A 258 5.52 -15.99 2.70
N ARG A 259 4.41 -15.32 2.36
CA ARG A 259 4.29 -14.59 1.09
C ARG A 259 5.44 -13.61 0.89
N ALA A 260 5.94 -12.99 1.96
CA ALA A 260 7.10 -12.10 1.91
C ALA A 260 8.36 -12.79 1.38
N GLN A 261 8.50 -14.10 1.59
CA GLN A 261 9.62 -14.92 1.12
C GLN A 261 9.37 -15.58 -0.25
N ALA A 262 8.12 -15.71 -0.68
CA ALA A 262 7.76 -16.37 -1.94
C ALA A 262 8.00 -15.48 -3.15
N LEU A 263 8.77 -15.96 -4.14
CA LEU A 263 9.08 -15.23 -5.38
C LEU A 263 7.89 -15.11 -6.33
N PHE A 264 6.93 -16.04 -6.27
CA PHE A 264 5.71 -15.97 -7.06
C PHE A 264 4.66 -14.98 -6.51
N SER A 265 4.92 -14.39 -5.34
CA SER A 265 4.04 -13.42 -4.69
C SER A 265 4.59 -11.99 -4.79
N LEU A 266 3.70 -11.02 -4.96
CA LEU A 266 4.04 -9.60 -4.91
C LEU A 266 4.05 -9.02 -3.49
N CYS A 267 3.61 -9.78 -2.48
CA CYS A 267 3.56 -9.32 -1.09
C CYS A 267 4.95 -9.31 -0.44
N GLY A 268 5.24 -8.31 0.39
CA GLY A 268 6.43 -8.20 1.21
C GLY A 268 7.73 -8.02 0.42
N LYS A 269 7.67 -7.18 -0.62
CA LYS A 269 8.76 -6.97 -1.59
C LYS A 269 9.16 -5.50 -1.67
N ILE A 270 10.38 -5.26 -2.14
CA ILE A 270 10.67 -4.10 -2.97
C ILE A 270 10.63 -4.59 -4.41
N LEU A 271 9.70 -4.08 -5.20
CA LEU A 271 9.56 -4.33 -6.62
C LEU A 271 10.35 -3.27 -7.39
N ARG A 272 11.06 -3.65 -8.45
CA ARG A 272 11.70 -2.74 -9.41
C ARG A 272 11.13 -3.01 -10.80
N ILE A 273 10.34 -2.06 -11.31
CA ILE A 273 9.55 -2.26 -12.52
C ILE A 273 9.75 -1.13 -13.53
N ASN A 274 9.53 -1.47 -14.80
CA ASN A 274 9.59 -0.53 -15.90
C ASN A 274 8.36 0.41 -15.89
N PRO A 275 8.56 1.75 -15.87
CA PRO A 275 7.47 2.73 -15.82
C PRO A 275 6.56 2.75 -17.06
N GLU A 276 6.98 2.14 -18.18
CA GLU A 276 6.23 2.16 -19.42
C GLU A 276 5.21 1.02 -19.54
N ASN A 277 5.50 -0.13 -18.96
CA ASN A 277 4.73 -1.36 -19.17
C ASN A 277 4.54 -2.22 -17.91
N GLY A 278 5.17 -1.88 -16.78
CA GLY A 278 5.07 -2.62 -15.53
C GLY A 278 5.89 -3.90 -15.47
N GLU A 279 6.75 -4.18 -16.44
CA GLU A 279 7.58 -5.38 -16.49
C GLU A 279 8.78 -5.31 -15.54
N GLY A 280 9.29 -6.48 -15.16
CA GLY A 280 10.56 -6.60 -14.46
C GLY A 280 11.78 -6.34 -15.37
N TYR A 281 12.86 -5.80 -14.81
CA TYR A 281 14.10 -5.60 -15.55
C TYR A 281 14.96 -6.87 -15.59
N PRO A 282 15.72 -7.12 -16.67
CA PRO A 282 16.70 -8.21 -16.74
C PRO A 282 17.76 -8.17 -15.63
N SER A 283 18.06 -7.00 -15.08
CA SER A 283 18.99 -6.82 -13.97
C SER A 283 18.38 -7.04 -12.58
N ASN A 284 17.09 -7.40 -12.48
CA ASN A 284 16.52 -7.78 -11.20
C ASN A 284 17.09 -9.15 -10.75
N PRO A 285 17.39 -9.32 -9.45
CA PRO A 285 18.14 -10.48 -8.94
C PRO A 285 17.45 -11.83 -9.13
N PHE A 286 16.14 -11.85 -9.35
CA PHE A 286 15.35 -13.08 -9.49
C PHE A 286 14.76 -13.27 -10.89
N TYR A 287 15.19 -12.46 -11.87
CA TYR A 287 14.65 -12.46 -13.23
C TYR A 287 14.83 -13.81 -13.94
N LYS A 288 13.75 -14.33 -14.53
CA LYS A 288 13.73 -15.62 -15.24
C LYS A 288 14.12 -15.55 -16.72
N GLY A 289 14.07 -14.37 -17.35
CA GLY A 289 14.48 -14.23 -18.75
C GLY A 289 13.35 -14.09 -19.77
N THR A 290 13.76 -13.75 -21.00
CA THR A 290 12.94 -13.66 -22.21
C THR A 290 12.35 -15.03 -22.55
N GLY A 291 11.02 -15.16 -22.58
CA GLY A 291 10.29 -16.43 -22.73
C GLY A 291 9.37 -16.74 -21.54
N SER A 292 9.49 -15.97 -20.44
CA SER A 292 8.48 -15.90 -19.38
C SER A 292 7.59 -14.67 -19.56
N ASP A 293 6.43 -14.64 -18.91
CA ASP A 293 5.69 -13.39 -18.75
C ASP A 293 6.52 -12.42 -17.89
N LEU A 294 6.92 -11.29 -18.48
CA LEU A 294 7.78 -10.30 -17.85
C LEU A 294 7.08 -9.52 -16.72
N LYS A 295 5.74 -9.61 -16.65
CA LYS A 295 4.94 -9.14 -15.53
C LYS A 295 4.80 -10.20 -14.42
N LEU A 296 5.44 -11.37 -14.48
CA LEU A 296 5.43 -12.27 -13.32
C LEU A 296 6.04 -11.60 -12.08
N ALA A 297 5.49 -11.91 -10.90
CA ALA A 297 5.95 -11.35 -9.63
C ALA A 297 7.48 -11.48 -9.47
N GLN A 298 8.00 -12.69 -9.70
CA GLN A 298 9.42 -13.00 -9.60
C GLN A 298 10.31 -12.08 -10.44
N ASN A 299 9.90 -11.76 -11.67
CA ASN A 299 10.65 -10.88 -12.56
C ASN A 299 10.71 -9.43 -12.04
N ARG A 300 9.71 -9.02 -11.25
CA ARG A 300 9.59 -7.68 -10.66
C ARG A 300 10.30 -7.53 -9.32
N VAL A 301 10.71 -8.61 -8.65
CA VAL A 301 11.33 -8.56 -7.31
C VAL A 301 12.76 -8.01 -7.39
N TYR A 302 13.03 -6.96 -6.61
CA TYR A 302 14.37 -6.45 -6.31
C TYR A 302 14.86 -6.91 -4.94
N ALA A 303 14.00 -6.85 -3.93
CA ALA A 303 14.27 -7.37 -2.58
C ALA A 303 12.99 -7.99 -2.00
N LEU A 304 13.14 -8.89 -1.01
CA LEU A 304 12.04 -9.65 -0.42
C LEU A 304 12.21 -9.79 1.10
N GLY A 305 11.14 -10.19 1.79
CA GLY A 305 11.14 -10.39 3.24
C GLY A 305 10.67 -9.19 4.06
N PHE A 306 9.95 -8.25 3.44
CA PHE A 306 9.39 -7.10 4.13
C PHE A 306 8.05 -7.46 4.75
N ARG A 307 7.86 -7.12 6.02
CA ARG A 307 6.53 -7.17 6.67
C ARG A 307 5.65 -6.06 6.11
N GLN A 308 6.17 -4.83 6.14
CA GLN A 308 5.45 -3.66 5.68
C GLN A 308 6.39 -2.52 5.28
N ALA A 309 6.63 -2.38 3.97
CA ALA A 309 7.51 -1.36 3.41
C ALA A 309 6.74 -0.04 3.17
N PHE A 310 6.38 0.67 4.25
CA PHE A 310 5.54 1.88 4.22
C PHE A 310 6.18 3.08 3.51
N LYS A 311 7.49 3.28 3.65
CA LYS A 311 8.23 4.40 3.05
C LYS A 311 9.57 3.94 2.52
N MET A 312 10.03 4.62 1.48
CA MET A 312 11.31 4.39 0.82
C MET A 312 11.82 5.72 0.27
N SER A 313 13.14 5.90 0.31
CA SER A 313 13.85 7.00 -0.33
C SER A 313 15.07 6.46 -1.06
N VAL A 314 15.44 7.12 -2.15
CA VAL A 314 16.65 6.86 -2.95
C VAL A 314 17.50 8.12 -2.93
#